data_AF-A0A928VT94-F1
#
_entry.id   AF-A0A928VT94-F1
#
_cell.length_a   1.000
_cell.length_b   1.000
_cell.length_c   1.000
_cell.angle_alpha   90.00
_cell.angle_beta   90.00
_cell.angle_gamma   90.00
#
_symmetry.space_group_name_H-M   'P 1'
#
loop_
_entity.id
_entity.type
_entity.pdbx_description
1 polymer ?
#
loop_
_entity_poly.entity_id
_entity_poly.type
_entity_poly.pdbx_seq_one_letter_code
_entity_poly.pdbx_strand_id
1 'polypeptide(L)'
;MVGSSNPEGLPDRNLRYSSSTLNNAPSLGEATIAGDRQPSKSQVASPNEKCKSQSLPLAQQFPHSSREKTARESQANDLDNSPLHLSPNVRRWLTTTLAITLTGYSVREVLRRVEPETPPPDNTAERQSTPEVAVEIEPNIAAPEAWVHPLEVVVKPGWQQLSDRARALPKLQQHARDRIAAHIELNAFNLLQNAYTQAEQRNFATALTVLAQIPEGTSAYAQAQIKIVEYTEYQNIQANVWLRQAEALAKIEDFARAQVYLTQIPESVSAYSTARTKMTEYAQKQETQANSWLGQASMLASEGNFSSAIAYLNRVPLGTPAYTTAKEKIAEYSQQQQRFQALKPTQGDLNS
;
A
#
# COMPACT_ATOMS: atom_id res chain seq x y z
N MET A 1 -25.01 67.34 -12.79
CA MET A 1 -26.15 66.50 -12.36
C MET A 1 -25.63 65.09 -12.19
N VAL A 2 -25.66 64.63 -10.95
CA VAL A 2 -25.06 63.38 -10.47
C VAL A 2 -26.07 62.25 -10.68
N GLY A 3 -25.63 61.12 -11.23
CA GLY A 3 -26.44 59.92 -11.41
C GLY A 3 -25.63 58.68 -11.06
N SER A 4 -25.58 58.37 -9.76
CA SER A 4 -25.07 57.11 -9.21
C SER A 4 -26.03 55.96 -9.50
N SER A 5 -25.51 54.78 -9.82
CA SER A 5 -26.25 53.52 -9.70
C SER A 5 -25.30 52.43 -9.20
N ASN A 6 -25.73 51.83 -8.09
CA ASN A 6 -25.05 50.89 -7.20
C ASN A 6 -24.92 49.49 -7.82
N PRO A 7 -23.90 48.70 -7.42
CA PRO A 7 -23.80 47.28 -7.73
C PRO A 7 -24.50 46.37 -6.71
N GLU A 8 -24.82 45.17 -7.18
CA GLU A 8 -25.59 44.08 -6.60
C GLU A 8 -25.08 43.56 -5.25
N GLY A 9 -26.03 43.24 -4.37
CA GLY A 9 -25.80 42.65 -3.05
C GLY A 9 -25.79 41.12 -3.07
N LEU A 10 -24.83 40.55 -2.33
CA LEU A 10 -24.74 39.14 -1.98
C LEU A 10 -25.67 38.82 -0.79
N PRO A 11 -26.34 37.65 -0.74
CA PRO A 11 -27.15 37.27 0.41
C PRO A 11 -26.32 36.61 1.53
N ASP A 12 -26.45 37.19 2.73
CA ASP A 12 -26.00 36.63 4.01
C ASP A 12 -26.65 35.26 4.30
N ARG A 13 -25.83 34.20 4.38
CA ARG A 13 -26.23 32.91 4.93
C ARG A 13 -26.02 32.89 6.43
N ASN A 14 -27.07 33.27 7.16
CA ASN A 14 -27.16 33.18 8.61
C ASN A 14 -27.64 31.76 9.00
N LEU A 15 -26.71 30.86 9.29
CA LEU A 15 -27.01 29.51 9.82
C LEU A 15 -27.28 29.60 11.32
N ARG A 16 -28.55 29.81 11.69
CA ARG A 16 -29.03 29.56 13.06
C ARG A 16 -29.12 28.06 13.29
N TYR A 17 -28.32 27.56 14.23
CA TYR A 17 -28.51 26.25 14.85
C TYR A 17 -29.70 26.32 15.80
N SER A 18 -30.80 25.68 15.42
CA SER A 18 -31.93 25.42 16.33
C SER A 18 -31.69 24.10 17.06
N SER A 19 -31.41 24.19 18.35
CA SER A 19 -31.33 23.06 19.28
C SER A 19 -32.75 22.58 19.59
N SER A 20 -33.18 21.47 18.98
CA SER A 20 -34.43 20.79 19.35
C SER A 20 -34.12 19.67 20.32
N THR A 21 -34.52 19.89 21.57
CA THR A 21 -34.62 18.87 22.63
C THR A 21 -35.72 17.86 22.28
N LEU A 22 -35.34 16.62 22.00
CA LEU A 22 -36.25 15.48 21.88
C LEU A 22 -36.22 14.69 23.19
N ASN A 23 -37.18 15.01 24.06
CA ASN A 23 -37.70 14.09 25.07
C ASN A 23 -38.60 13.08 24.35
N ASN A 24 -38.31 11.79 24.50
CA ASN A 24 -39.31 10.71 24.59
C ASN A 24 -38.58 9.36 24.76
N ALA A 25 -38.60 8.85 25.99
CA ALA A 25 -38.30 7.45 26.30
C ALA A 25 -39.62 6.71 26.52
N PRO A 26 -39.81 5.49 25.98
CA PRO A 26 -40.98 4.69 26.28
C PRO A 26 -40.83 3.94 27.60
N SER A 27 -41.92 4.01 28.36
CA SER A 27 -42.27 3.23 29.55
C SER A 27 -42.04 1.72 29.35
N LEU A 28 -41.27 1.11 30.25
CA LEU A 28 -41.20 -0.34 30.44
C LEU A 28 -41.87 -0.69 31.77
N GLY A 29 -42.78 -1.65 31.68
CA GLY A 29 -43.70 -2.06 32.72
C GLY A 29 -43.08 -2.72 33.93
N GLU A 30 -43.88 -2.64 34.99
CA GLU A 30 -43.69 -3.16 36.34
C GLU A 30 -43.54 -4.70 36.36
N ALA A 31 -42.55 -5.18 37.11
CA ALA A 31 -42.59 -6.51 37.71
C ALA A 31 -41.98 -6.44 39.11
N THR A 32 -42.87 -6.62 40.08
CA THR A 32 -42.65 -6.62 41.52
C THR A 32 -41.79 -7.82 41.95
N ILE A 33 -40.67 -7.59 42.64
CA ILE A 33 -40.10 -8.57 43.59
C ILE A 33 -39.65 -7.84 44.85
N ALA A 34 -40.30 -8.19 45.96
CA ALA A 34 -40.00 -7.74 47.31
C ALA A 34 -38.67 -8.32 47.81
N GLY A 35 -37.92 -7.52 48.56
CA GLY A 35 -36.68 -7.94 49.20
C GLY A 35 -36.13 -6.88 50.13
N ASP A 36 -36.60 -6.89 51.37
CA ASP A 36 -36.05 -6.18 52.52
C ASP A 36 -34.53 -6.36 52.65
N ARG A 37 -33.79 -5.25 52.80
CA ARG A 37 -32.70 -5.11 53.80
C ARG A 37 -32.18 -3.67 53.91
N GLN A 38 -31.89 -3.35 55.16
CA GLN A 38 -31.58 -2.05 55.77
C GLN A 38 -30.33 -1.28 55.26
N PRO A 39 -30.20 0.01 55.65
CA PRO A 39 -29.26 0.95 55.06
C PRO A 39 -27.91 0.99 55.79
N SER A 40 -26.83 1.09 55.03
CA SER A 40 -25.52 1.53 55.54
C SER A 40 -25.18 2.89 54.93
N LYS A 41 -25.17 3.90 55.82
CA LYS A 41 -24.62 5.24 55.57
C LYS A 41 -23.14 5.11 55.21
N SER A 42 -22.71 5.79 54.15
CA SER A 42 -21.31 6.16 53.98
C SER A 42 -21.24 7.49 53.24
N GLN A 43 -20.83 8.51 53.98
CA GLN A 43 -20.35 9.79 53.49
C GLN A 43 -19.21 9.56 52.51
N VAL A 44 -19.29 10.17 51.33
CA VAL A 44 -18.11 10.42 50.50
C VAL A 44 -18.08 11.90 50.16
N ALA A 45 -17.01 12.52 50.65
CA ALA A 45 -16.67 13.92 50.47
C ALA A 45 -16.40 14.23 48.99
N SER A 46 -16.85 15.42 48.58
CA SER A 46 -16.62 16.02 47.28
C SER A 46 -15.44 16.98 47.37
N PRO A 47 -14.37 16.82 46.59
CA PRO A 47 -13.40 17.89 46.35
C PRO A 47 -13.70 18.59 45.02
N ASN A 48 -13.97 19.88 45.16
CA ASN A 48 -14.23 20.84 44.11
C ASN A 48 -12.88 21.27 43.50
N GLU A 49 -12.44 20.63 42.41
CA GLU A 49 -11.24 21.07 41.67
C GLU A 49 -11.59 22.02 40.52
N LYS A 50 -11.12 23.25 40.70
CA LYS A 50 -11.06 24.34 39.71
C LYS A 50 -10.34 23.86 38.43
N CYS A 51 -11.11 23.66 37.36
CA CYS A 51 -10.57 23.62 36.00
C CYS A 51 -10.25 25.05 35.54
N LYS A 52 -8.96 25.42 35.58
CA LYS A 52 -8.43 26.62 34.91
C LYS A 52 -8.25 26.29 33.43
N SER A 53 -9.09 26.91 32.60
CA SER A 53 -8.97 26.91 31.15
C SER A 53 -7.70 27.67 30.74
N GLN A 54 -6.64 26.96 30.34
CA GLN A 54 -5.51 27.53 29.62
C GLN A 54 -5.77 27.41 28.11
N SER A 55 -6.10 28.55 27.51
CA SER A 55 -6.12 28.78 26.07
C SER A 55 -4.70 28.69 25.50
N LEU A 56 -4.46 27.71 24.63
CA LEU A 56 -3.26 27.62 23.79
C LEU A 56 -3.50 28.37 22.47
N PRO A 57 -2.62 29.32 22.07
CA PRO A 57 -2.72 29.97 20.78
C PRO A 57 -2.16 29.07 19.67
N LEU A 58 -3.00 28.80 18.67
CA LEU A 58 -2.67 28.11 17.43
C LEU A 58 -2.07 29.13 16.45
N ALA A 59 -0.74 29.19 16.35
CA ALA A 59 -0.06 29.84 15.24
C ALA A 59 1.36 29.26 15.10
N GLN A 60 1.53 28.28 14.21
CA GLN A 60 2.85 28.02 13.61
C GLN A 60 2.73 28.19 12.10
N GLN A 61 3.46 29.21 11.66
CA GLN A 61 3.69 29.63 10.29
C GLN A 61 4.43 28.51 9.55
N PHE A 62 3.91 28.11 8.40
CA PHE A 62 4.69 27.44 7.37
C PHE A 62 5.63 28.48 6.74
N PRO A 63 6.96 28.30 6.74
CA PRO A 63 7.81 29.15 5.91
C PRO A 63 7.61 28.75 4.45
N HIS A 64 7.11 29.70 3.66
CA HIS A 64 7.17 29.67 2.21
C HIS A 64 8.64 29.55 1.79
N SER A 65 8.98 28.47 1.08
CA SER A 65 10.25 28.34 0.39
C SER A 65 10.30 29.38 -0.74
N SER A 66 11.06 30.43 -0.50
CA SER A 66 11.43 31.44 -1.46
C SER A 66 12.25 30.82 -2.59
N ARG A 67 11.77 31.08 -3.80
CA ARG A 67 12.34 30.72 -5.09
C ARG A 67 13.51 31.66 -5.37
N GLU A 68 14.70 31.37 -4.83
CA GLU A 68 15.92 32.08 -5.22
C GLU A 68 16.51 31.47 -6.50
N LYS A 69 16.42 32.25 -7.57
CA LYS A 69 17.24 32.10 -8.78
C LYS A 69 18.65 32.57 -8.44
N THR A 70 19.63 31.67 -8.47
CA THR A 70 21.04 32.02 -8.63
C THR A 70 21.58 31.37 -9.90
N ALA A 71 21.89 32.23 -10.86
CA ALA A 71 22.79 31.96 -11.97
C ALA A 71 24.24 32.25 -11.52
N ARG A 72 25.20 31.64 -12.23
CA ARG A 72 26.67 31.52 -11.98
C ARG A 72 27.00 30.18 -11.30
N GLU A 73 27.99 29.38 -11.70
CA GLU A 73 29.17 29.62 -12.53
C GLU A 73 29.64 28.26 -13.05
N SER A 74 29.79 28.12 -14.36
CA SER A 74 30.34 26.94 -15.02
C SER A 74 31.87 27.05 -15.04
N GLN A 75 32.54 26.36 -14.10
CA GLN A 75 33.93 25.95 -14.27
C GLN A 75 33.96 24.43 -14.41
N ALA A 76 34.28 24.00 -15.62
CA ALA A 76 34.50 22.61 -16.00
C ALA A 76 35.79 22.10 -15.35
N ASN A 77 35.67 21.06 -14.53
CA ASN A 77 36.79 20.17 -14.23
C ASN A 77 36.80 19.07 -15.28
N ASP A 78 37.78 19.15 -16.18
CA ASP A 78 38.25 18.02 -16.97
C ASP A 78 38.78 16.94 -16.03
N LEU A 79 38.01 15.87 -15.87
CA LEU A 79 38.50 14.59 -15.36
C LEU A 79 38.43 13.57 -16.49
N ASP A 80 39.63 13.29 -16.99
CA ASP A 80 39.99 12.22 -17.92
C ASP A 80 39.30 10.90 -17.54
N ASN A 81 38.32 10.52 -18.36
CA ASN A 81 37.53 9.32 -18.22
C ASN A 81 38.02 8.27 -19.23
N SER A 82 39.28 7.87 -19.07
CA SER A 82 39.87 6.80 -19.87
C SER A 82 39.38 5.43 -19.39
N PRO A 83 38.76 4.60 -20.27
CA PRO A 83 38.24 3.29 -19.89
C PRO A 83 39.40 2.32 -19.64
N LEU A 84 39.47 1.78 -18.41
CA LEU A 84 40.40 0.71 -18.07
C LEU A 84 40.10 -0.54 -18.93
N HIS A 85 41.02 -0.86 -19.83
CA HIS A 85 40.93 -2.02 -20.72
C HIS A 85 41.23 -3.31 -19.94
N LEU A 86 40.23 -3.81 -19.21
CA LEU A 86 40.29 -5.09 -18.49
C LEU A 86 40.15 -6.26 -19.46
N SER A 87 40.98 -7.30 -19.29
CA SER A 87 40.96 -8.50 -20.13
C SER A 87 39.62 -9.25 -20.01
N PRO A 88 39.20 -9.97 -21.07
CA PRO A 88 37.90 -10.66 -21.10
C PRO A 88 37.69 -11.65 -19.94
N ASN A 89 38.76 -12.26 -19.45
CA ASN A 89 38.71 -13.22 -18.35
C ASN A 89 38.45 -12.54 -17.00
N VAL A 90 38.93 -11.30 -16.80
CA VAL A 90 38.65 -10.51 -15.59
C VAL A 90 37.21 -9.99 -15.60
N ARG A 91 36.66 -9.67 -16.78
CA ARG A 91 35.24 -9.29 -16.93
C ARG A 91 34.29 -10.45 -16.58
N ARG A 92 34.57 -11.67 -17.04
CA ARG A 92 33.77 -12.87 -16.69
C ARG A 92 33.83 -13.21 -15.19
N TRP A 93 34.99 -13.05 -14.57
CA TRP A 93 35.13 -13.30 -13.14
C TRP A 93 34.37 -12.25 -12.30
N LEU A 94 34.45 -10.97 -12.67
CA LEU A 94 33.72 -9.89 -11.98
C LEU A 94 32.20 -9.98 -12.12
N THR A 95 31.67 -10.38 -13.28
CA THR A 95 30.21 -10.53 -13.45
C THR A 95 29.64 -11.67 -12.62
N THR A 96 30.40 -12.75 -12.43
CA THR A 96 29.93 -13.92 -11.67
C THR A 96 29.89 -13.63 -10.18
N THR A 97 30.88 -12.91 -9.65
CA THR A 97 30.94 -12.53 -8.24
C THR A 97 29.95 -11.42 -7.88
N LEU A 98 29.65 -10.50 -8.82
CA LEU A 98 28.66 -9.45 -8.62
C LEU A 98 27.21 -9.98 -8.68
N ALA A 99 26.94 -11.00 -9.50
CA ALA A 99 25.63 -11.67 -9.55
C ALA A 99 25.30 -12.38 -8.23
N ILE A 100 26.29 -12.95 -7.54
CA ILE A 100 26.10 -13.67 -6.26
C ILE A 100 25.85 -12.70 -5.09
N THR A 101 26.31 -11.45 -5.20
CA THR A 101 26.15 -10.44 -4.14
C THR A 101 24.90 -9.59 -4.28
N LEU A 102 24.35 -9.42 -5.50
CA LEU A 102 23.14 -8.62 -5.75
C LEU A 102 21.81 -9.37 -5.55
N THR A 103 21.80 -10.71 -5.47
CA THR A 103 20.55 -11.47 -5.26
C THR A 103 20.26 -11.86 -3.80
N GLY A 104 21.02 -11.38 -2.81
CA GLY A 104 20.65 -11.54 -1.40
C GLY A 104 20.42 -12.99 -0.93
N TYR A 105 21.04 -13.98 -1.56
CA TYR A 105 20.95 -15.37 -1.12
C TYR A 105 21.96 -15.63 -0.01
N SER A 106 21.45 -15.77 1.20
CA SER A 106 22.14 -16.43 2.31
C SER A 106 22.64 -17.81 1.84
N VAL A 107 23.96 -18.02 1.91
CA VAL A 107 24.61 -19.33 1.68
C VAL A 107 24.22 -20.36 2.76
N ARG A 108 23.44 -19.99 3.79
CA ARG A 108 22.99 -20.90 4.85
C ARG A 108 21.67 -21.63 4.59
N GLU A 109 20.90 -21.27 3.55
CA GLU A 109 19.55 -21.83 3.36
C GLU A 109 19.40 -22.81 2.18
N VAL A 110 20.46 -23.08 1.42
CA VAL A 110 20.44 -24.00 0.26
C VAL A 110 20.64 -25.47 0.66
N LEU A 111 20.82 -25.78 1.95
CA LEU A 111 21.08 -27.16 2.41
C LEU A 111 19.95 -27.80 3.24
N ARG A 112 18.74 -27.24 3.28
CA ARG A 112 17.65 -27.82 4.11
C ARG A 112 16.24 -27.85 3.51
N ARG A 113 16.11 -28.01 2.20
CA ARG A 113 14.88 -28.50 1.55
C ARG A 113 15.19 -29.59 0.55
N VAL A 114 15.41 -30.79 1.06
CA VAL A 114 15.12 -32.04 0.35
C VAL A 114 14.09 -32.74 1.22
N GLU A 115 12.82 -32.56 0.87
CA GLU A 115 11.72 -33.35 1.39
C GLU A 115 11.39 -34.40 0.31
N PRO A 116 11.07 -35.66 0.69
CA PRO A 116 11.14 -36.80 -0.20
C PRO A 116 9.91 -36.88 -1.12
N GLU A 117 10.14 -36.88 -2.43
CA GLU A 117 9.11 -37.30 -3.37
C GLU A 117 8.91 -38.82 -3.29
N THR A 118 7.63 -39.22 -3.28
CA THR A 118 7.19 -40.60 -3.39
C THR A 118 7.61 -41.23 -4.73
N PRO A 119 8.02 -42.51 -4.75
CA PRO A 119 8.58 -43.13 -5.95
C PRO A 119 7.50 -43.58 -6.95
N PRO A 120 7.67 -43.35 -8.26
CA PRO A 120 7.02 -44.13 -9.30
C PRO A 120 7.79 -45.44 -9.58
N PRO A 121 7.13 -46.47 -10.16
CA PRO A 121 7.68 -47.81 -10.22
C PRO A 121 8.76 -47.95 -11.30
N ASP A 122 9.81 -48.64 -10.88
CA ASP A 122 10.61 -49.64 -11.60
C ASP A 122 10.73 -49.46 -13.12
N ASN A 123 11.90 -48.96 -13.55
CA ASN A 123 12.45 -49.25 -14.86
C ASN A 123 13.96 -49.45 -14.73
N THR A 124 14.32 -50.72 -14.81
CA THR A 124 15.65 -51.27 -14.89
C THR A 124 16.32 -50.84 -16.21
N ALA A 125 17.39 -50.03 -16.16
CA ALA A 125 18.35 -49.90 -17.27
C ALA A 125 19.67 -49.24 -16.83
N GLU A 126 20.72 -50.06 -16.82
CA GLU A 126 22.13 -49.76 -17.15
C GLU A 126 22.77 -48.46 -16.62
N ARG A 127 23.42 -48.58 -15.46
CA ARG A 127 24.56 -47.73 -15.08
C ARG A 127 25.76 -48.05 -15.98
N GLN A 128 26.16 -47.10 -16.83
CA GLN A 128 27.52 -47.05 -17.37
C GLN A 128 28.45 -46.38 -16.36
N SER A 129 29.38 -47.19 -15.85
CA SER A 129 30.43 -46.83 -14.91
C SER A 129 31.47 -45.92 -15.57
N THR A 130 31.66 -44.72 -15.02
CA THR A 130 32.81 -43.86 -15.36
C THR A 130 34.05 -44.38 -14.63
N PRO A 131 35.20 -44.57 -15.29
CA PRO A 131 36.41 -45.09 -14.65
C PRO A 131 37.04 -44.07 -13.71
N GLU A 132 37.25 -44.51 -12.47
CA GLU A 132 38.07 -43.85 -11.45
C GLU A 132 39.55 -43.97 -11.85
N VAL A 133 40.13 -42.86 -12.31
CA VAL A 133 41.56 -42.78 -12.63
C VAL A 133 42.33 -42.61 -11.32
N ALA A 134 42.67 -43.74 -10.69
CA ALA A 134 43.66 -43.79 -9.62
C ALA A 134 45.05 -43.56 -10.25
N VAL A 135 45.58 -42.36 -10.08
CA VAL A 135 46.99 -42.08 -10.38
C VAL A 135 47.82 -42.53 -9.19
N GLU A 136 48.28 -43.77 -9.24
CA GLU A 136 49.28 -44.32 -8.33
C GLU A 136 50.64 -43.74 -8.70
N ILE A 137 51.11 -42.79 -7.89
CA ILE A 137 52.42 -42.16 -8.06
C ILE A 137 53.44 -43.03 -7.34
N GLU A 138 54.13 -43.90 -8.09
CA GLU A 138 55.30 -44.61 -7.57
C GLU A 138 56.45 -43.62 -7.29
N PRO A 139 57.03 -43.62 -6.08
CA PRO A 139 58.23 -42.84 -5.80
C PRO A 139 59.44 -43.55 -6.43
N ASN A 140 59.87 -43.07 -7.59
CA ASN A 140 61.12 -43.48 -8.23
C ASN A 140 62.32 -42.93 -7.44
N ILE A 141 62.78 -43.70 -6.46
CA ILE A 141 64.02 -43.46 -5.71
C ILE A 141 65.18 -44.04 -6.52
N ALA A 142 65.62 -43.31 -7.53
CA ALA A 142 66.93 -43.50 -8.16
C ALA A 142 67.60 -42.14 -8.22
N ALA A 143 68.46 -41.87 -7.23
CA ALA A 143 69.29 -40.68 -7.16
C ALA A 143 70.51 -40.84 -8.08
N PRO A 144 70.70 -39.98 -9.09
CA PRO A 144 72.01 -39.80 -9.70
C PRO A 144 72.77 -38.71 -8.93
N GLU A 145 73.88 -39.09 -8.30
CA GLU A 145 74.86 -38.24 -7.60
C GLU A 145 75.64 -37.27 -8.51
N ALA A 146 75.11 -36.90 -9.66
CA ALA A 146 75.75 -35.98 -10.57
C ALA A 146 74.92 -34.70 -10.69
N TRP A 147 75.60 -33.56 -10.77
CA TRP A 147 75.06 -32.21 -10.99
C TRP A 147 74.68 -31.40 -9.74
N VAL A 148 75.65 -31.21 -8.85
CA VAL A 148 75.76 -29.95 -8.10
C VAL A 148 76.23 -28.87 -9.09
N HIS A 149 75.31 -28.39 -9.93
CA HIS A 149 75.46 -27.08 -10.51
C HIS A 149 74.77 -26.09 -9.57
N PRO A 150 75.42 -24.99 -9.16
CA PRO A 150 74.72 -23.92 -8.48
C PRO A 150 73.63 -23.45 -9.45
N LEU A 151 72.37 -23.75 -9.13
CA LEU A 151 71.25 -23.05 -9.71
C LEU A 151 71.48 -21.58 -9.34
N GLU A 152 72.09 -20.82 -10.25
CA GLU A 152 71.89 -19.38 -10.30
C GLU A 152 70.38 -19.23 -10.41
N VAL A 153 69.76 -19.01 -9.25
CA VAL A 153 68.38 -18.60 -9.15
C VAL A 153 68.36 -17.26 -9.84
N VAL A 154 68.13 -17.27 -11.15
CA VAL A 154 67.76 -16.09 -11.92
C VAL A 154 66.43 -15.67 -11.30
N VAL A 155 66.53 -14.81 -10.28
CA VAL A 155 65.39 -14.14 -9.66
C VAL A 155 64.79 -13.33 -10.78
N LYS A 156 63.82 -13.92 -11.49
CA LYS A 156 63.11 -13.25 -12.58
C LYS A 156 62.63 -11.91 -12.03
N PRO A 157 62.83 -10.78 -12.74
CA PRO A 157 62.52 -9.43 -12.25
C PRO A 157 61.05 -9.18 -11.85
N GLY A 158 60.17 -10.18 -11.95
CA GLY A 158 58.77 -10.10 -11.53
C GLY A 158 58.51 -10.20 -10.02
N TRP A 159 59.45 -10.67 -9.19
CA TRP A 159 59.19 -10.84 -7.74
C TRP A 159 59.01 -9.51 -6.99
N GLN A 160 59.76 -8.48 -7.37
CA GLN A 160 59.59 -7.13 -6.80
C GLN A 160 58.22 -6.54 -7.18
N GLN A 161 57.81 -6.71 -8.44
CA GLN A 161 56.51 -6.27 -8.92
C GLN A 161 55.34 -6.97 -8.19
N LEU A 162 55.47 -8.27 -7.91
CA LEU A 162 54.47 -9.02 -7.12
C LEU A 162 54.41 -8.55 -5.67
N SER A 163 55.57 -8.31 -5.03
CA SER A 163 55.65 -7.77 -3.68
C SER A 163 55.03 -6.38 -3.58
N ASP A 164 55.32 -5.48 -4.53
CA ASP A 164 54.77 -4.12 -4.53
C ASP A 164 53.25 -4.13 -4.75
N ARG A 165 52.76 -5.01 -5.63
CA ARG A 165 51.31 -5.21 -5.82
C ARG A 165 50.64 -5.78 -4.59
N ALA A 166 51.28 -6.73 -3.90
CA ALA A 166 50.78 -7.27 -2.64
C ALA A 166 50.69 -6.20 -1.55
N ARG A 167 51.70 -5.32 -1.44
CA ARG A 167 51.68 -4.17 -0.51
C ARG A 167 50.59 -3.14 -0.85
N ALA A 168 50.15 -3.05 -2.10
CA ALA A 168 49.07 -2.15 -2.52
C ALA A 168 47.65 -2.71 -2.26
N LEU A 169 47.50 -4.02 -2.00
CA LEU A 169 46.18 -4.66 -1.83
C LEU A 169 45.31 -4.01 -0.74
N PRO A 170 45.82 -3.67 0.47
CA PRO A 170 44.99 -3.04 1.50
C PRO A 170 44.40 -1.69 1.06
N LYS A 171 45.18 -0.89 0.30
CA LYS A 171 44.71 0.40 -0.22
C LYS A 171 43.60 0.22 -1.25
N LEU A 172 43.75 -0.77 -2.15
CA LEU A 172 42.71 -1.10 -3.13
C LEU A 172 41.43 -1.62 -2.47
N GLN A 173 41.56 -2.44 -1.43
CA GLN A 173 40.42 -2.93 -0.64
C GLN A 173 39.69 -1.78 0.08
N GLN A 174 40.43 -0.84 0.69
CA GLN A 174 39.83 0.31 1.34
C GLN A 174 39.10 1.20 0.33
N HIS A 175 39.74 1.52 -0.79
CA HIS A 175 39.10 2.31 -1.85
C HIS A 175 37.82 1.65 -2.39
N ALA A 176 37.81 0.32 -2.57
CA ALA A 176 36.61 -0.40 -2.97
C ALA A 176 35.49 -0.29 -1.91
N ARG A 177 35.83 -0.40 -0.62
CA ARG A 177 34.87 -0.21 0.48
C ARG A 177 34.29 1.20 0.48
N ASP A 178 35.14 2.21 0.34
CA ASP A 178 34.71 3.62 0.32
C ASP A 178 33.76 3.90 -0.85
N ARG A 179 34.03 3.33 -2.04
CA ARG A 179 33.14 3.45 -3.20
C ARG A 179 31.80 2.77 -3.01
N ILE A 180 31.80 1.58 -2.40
CA ILE A 180 30.56 0.86 -2.08
C ILE A 180 29.75 1.65 -1.06
N ALA A 181 30.40 2.15 0.00
CA ALA A 181 29.75 2.97 1.02
C ALA A 181 29.13 4.24 0.41
N ALA A 182 29.87 4.97 -0.43
CA ALA A 182 29.36 6.16 -1.11
C ALA A 182 28.16 5.85 -2.01
N HIS A 183 28.14 4.71 -2.69
CA HIS A 183 27.01 4.29 -3.51
C HIS A 183 25.77 3.95 -2.68
N ILE A 184 25.95 3.28 -1.53
CA ILE A 184 24.86 2.97 -0.59
C ILE A 184 24.26 4.27 -0.03
N GLU A 185 25.10 5.24 0.36
CA GLU A 185 24.65 6.55 0.85
C GLU A 185 23.85 7.31 -0.20
N LEU A 186 24.33 7.36 -1.45
CA LEU A 186 23.60 8.00 -2.55
C LEU A 186 22.24 7.34 -2.79
N ASN A 187 22.19 6.01 -2.77
CA ASN A 187 20.93 5.28 -2.95
C ASN A 187 19.96 5.55 -1.79
N ALA A 188 20.44 5.54 -0.55
CA ALA A 188 19.64 5.85 0.63
C ALA A 188 19.05 7.28 0.56
N PHE A 189 19.83 8.25 0.11
CA PHE A 189 19.35 9.61 -0.12
C PHE A 189 18.26 9.67 -1.20
N ASN A 190 18.44 8.97 -2.33
CA ASN A 190 17.45 8.91 -3.40
C ASN A 190 16.13 8.27 -2.94
N LEU A 191 16.19 7.19 -2.14
CA LEU A 191 15.01 6.57 -1.54
C LEU A 191 14.27 7.54 -0.61
N LEU A 192 15.00 8.26 0.24
CA LEU A 192 14.41 9.26 1.13
C LEU A 192 13.70 10.36 0.33
N GLN A 193 14.33 10.88 -0.72
CA GLN A 193 13.75 11.91 -1.58
C GLN A 193 12.50 11.41 -2.33
N ASN A 194 12.53 10.16 -2.83
CA ASN A 194 11.37 9.55 -3.47
C ASN A 194 10.20 9.42 -2.47
N ALA A 195 10.46 8.97 -1.24
CA ALA A 195 9.43 8.89 -0.21
C ALA A 195 8.79 10.25 0.07
N TYR A 196 9.57 11.34 0.09
CA TYR A 196 9.02 12.70 0.21
C TYR A 196 8.10 13.07 -0.95
N THR A 197 8.50 12.80 -2.19
CA THR A 197 7.65 13.04 -3.36
C THR A 197 6.34 12.24 -3.29
N GLN A 198 6.37 10.98 -2.82
CA GLN A 198 5.15 10.19 -2.62
C GLN A 198 4.24 10.80 -1.55
N ALA A 199 4.83 11.25 -0.44
CA ALA A 199 4.07 11.86 0.65
C ALA A 199 3.47 13.23 0.29
N GLU A 200 4.16 14.04 -0.52
CA GLU A 200 3.62 15.29 -1.08
C GLU A 200 2.34 15.04 -1.92
N GLN A 201 2.31 13.90 -2.62
CA GLN A 201 1.13 13.44 -3.37
C GLN A 201 0.09 12.73 -2.48
N ARG A 202 0.28 12.73 -1.16
CA ARG A 202 -0.54 12.02 -0.17
C ARG A 202 -0.59 10.50 -0.37
N ASN A 203 0.42 9.93 -1.04
CA ASN A 203 0.58 8.49 -1.19
C ASN A 203 1.43 7.92 -0.05
N PHE A 204 0.92 8.02 1.18
CA PHE A 204 1.66 7.62 2.38
C PHE A 204 1.97 6.12 2.42
N ALA A 205 1.11 5.27 1.84
CA ALA A 205 1.38 3.83 1.74
C ALA A 205 2.67 3.56 0.96
N THR A 206 2.82 4.16 -0.22
CA THR A 206 4.02 3.99 -1.04
C THR A 206 5.23 4.67 -0.39
N ALA A 207 5.05 5.86 0.20
CA ALA A 207 6.12 6.54 0.92
C ALA A 207 6.71 5.67 2.04
N LEU A 208 5.85 5.04 2.85
CA LEU A 208 6.26 4.13 3.93
C LEU A 208 7.01 2.90 3.39
N THR A 209 6.54 2.29 2.29
CA THR A 209 7.24 1.17 1.64
C THR A 209 8.62 1.57 1.14
N VAL A 210 8.79 2.80 0.63
CA VAL A 210 10.09 3.31 0.18
C VAL A 210 11.02 3.61 1.35
N LEU A 211 10.52 4.24 2.42
CA LEU A 211 11.33 4.53 3.62
C LEU A 211 11.86 3.25 4.28
N ALA A 212 11.06 2.18 4.29
CA ALA A 212 11.47 0.89 4.85
C ALA A 212 12.64 0.22 4.09
N GLN A 213 12.97 0.69 2.87
CA GLN A 213 14.09 0.16 2.08
C GLN A 213 15.43 0.85 2.40
N ILE A 214 15.43 1.92 3.20
CA ILE A 214 16.65 2.67 3.53
C ILE A 214 17.50 1.82 4.49
N PRO A 215 18.74 1.45 4.12
CA PRO A 215 19.57 0.58 4.96
C PRO A 215 19.99 1.23 6.28
N GLU A 216 20.06 0.42 7.33
CA GLU A 216 20.67 0.80 8.60
C GLU A 216 22.13 1.24 8.41
N GLY A 217 22.56 2.20 9.23
CA GLY A 217 23.94 2.73 9.19
C GLY A 217 24.19 3.79 8.13
N THR A 218 23.22 4.07 7.26
CA THR A 218 23.30 5.20 6.33
C THR A 218 22.95 6.52 7.02
N SER A 219 23.47 7.63 6.50
CA SER A 219 23.16 8.97 7.02
C SER A 219 21.66 9.31 6.96
N ALA A 220 20.92 8.74 6.00
CA ALA A 220 19.49 8.96 5.81
C ALA A 220 18.60 8.16 6.77
N TYR A 221 19.12 7.11 7.41
CA TYR A 221 18.31 6.15 8.17
C TYR A 221 17.57 6.79 9.36
N ALA A 222 18.25 7.62 10.15
CA ALA A 222 17.64 8.29 11.29
C ALA A 222 16.45 9.17 10.88
N GLN A 223 16.61 9.91 9.77
CA GLN A 223 15.54 10.73 9.21
C GLN A 223 14.38 9.86 8.68
N ALA A 224 14.70 8.72 8.06
CA ALA A 224 13.69 7.78 7.59
C ALA A 224 12.82 7.25 8.73
N GLN A 225 13.41 6.88 9.87
CA GLN A 225 12.67 6.40 11.03
C GLN A 225 11.71 7.44 11.60
N ILE A 226 12.14 8.71 11.69
CA ILE A 226 11.26 9.82 12.09
C ILE A 226 10.06 9.91 11.14
N LYS A 227 10.32 9.84 9.83
CA LYS A 227 9.30 9.98 8.79
C LYS A 227 8.37 8.79 8.69
N ILE A 228 8.82 7.59 9.03
CA ILE A 228 7.95 6.41 9.13
C ILE A 228 6.87 6.64 10.20
N VAL A 229 7.25 7.15 11.38
CA VAL A 229 6.27 7.44 12.45
C VAL A 229 5.27 8.52 11.99
N GLU A 230 5.77 9.63 11.45
CA GLU A 230 4.95 10.75 10.97
C GLU A 230 3.97 10.32 9.86
N TYR A 231 4.45 9.59 8.85
CA TYR A 231 3.61 9.16 7.72
C TYR A 231 2.64 8.05 8.11
N THR A 232 2.98 7.23 9.09
CA THR A 232 2.04 6.26 9.68
C THR A 232 0.90 7.00 10.38
N GLU A 233 1.16 8.07 11.11
CA GLU A 233 0.12 8.90 11.72
C GLU A 233 -0.80 9.52 10.66
N TYR A 234 -0.23 10.12 9.61
CA TYR A 234 -1.03 10.69 8.52
C TYR A 234 -1.88 9.65 7.78
N GLN A 235 -1.34 8.45 7.53
CA GLN A 235 -2.10 7.35 6.94
C GLN A 235 -3.29 6.95 7.83
N ASN A 236 -3.10 6.88 9.15
CA ASN A 236 -4.16 6.58 10.10
C ASN A 236 -5.23 7.69 10.14
N ILE A 237 -4.84 8.96 10.13
CA ILE A 237 -5.79 10.09 10.08
C ILE A 237 -6.63 10.02 8.80
N GLN A 238 -6.00 9.80 7.65
CA GLN A 238 -6.67 9.69 6.36
C GLN A 238 -7.65 8.52 6.33
N ALA A 239 -7.25 7.35 6.86
CA ALA A 239 -8.14 6.19 6.98
C ALA A 239 -9.38 6.49 7.84
N ASN A 240 -9.22 7.19 8.96
CA ASN A 240 -10.34 7.62 9.81
C ASN A 240 -11.26 8.65 9.12
N VAL A 241 -10.72 9.48 8.22
CA VAL A 241 -11.55 10.38 7.39
C VAL A 241 -12.40 9.58 6.41
N TRP A 242 -11.81 8.61 5.70
CA TRP A 242 -12.56 7.73 4.79
C TRP A 242 -13.61 6.90 5.50
N LEU A 243 -13.30 6.35 6.68
CA LEU A 243 -14.26 5.60 7.48
C LEU A 243 -15.47 6.47 7.85
N ARG A 244 -15.25 7.69 8.35
CA ARG A 244 -16.34 8.64 8.68
C ARG A 244 -17.17 9.05 7.46
N GLN A 245 -16.53 9.21 6.29
CA GLN A 245 -17.23 9.51 5.04
C GLN A 245 -18.12 8.34 4.61
N ALA A 246 -17.62 7.10 4.71
CA ALA A 246 -18.41 5.91 4.45
C ALA A 246 -19.63 5.81 5.39
N GLU A 247 -19.43 6.05 6.69
CA GLU A 247 -20.52 6.06 7.67
C GLU A 247 -21.56 7.14 7.38
N ALA A 248 -21.14 8.34 6.98
CA ALA A 248 -22.04 9.42 6.60
C ALA A 248 -22.89 9.07 5.38
N LEU A 249 -22.30 8.42 4.37
CA LEU A 249 -23.02 7.93 3.18
C LEU A 249 -23.99 6.80 3.53
N ALA A 250 -23.59 5.87 4.40
CA ALA A 250 -24.47 4.80 4.84
C ALA A 250 -25.68 5.31 5.66
N LYS A 251 -25.55 6.44 6.37
CA LYS A 251 -26.68 7.07 7.08
C LYS A 251 -27.78 7.58 6.15
N ILE A 252 -27.43 7.92 4.91
CA ILE A 252 -28.39 8.29 3.86
C ILE A 252 -28.68 7.12 2.91
N GLU A 253 -28.39 5.89 3.36
CA GLU A 253 -28.61 4.63 2.64
C GLU A 253 -27.83 4.51 1.31
N ASP A 254 -26.76 5.28 1.14
CA ASP A 254 -25.88 5.16 -0.03
C ASP A 254 -24.73 4.17 0.24
N PHE A 255 -25.10 2.89 0.35
CA PHE A 255 -24.16 1.82 0.66
C PHE A 255 -23.13 1.59 -0.46
N ALA A 256 -23.50 1.88 -1.71
CA ALA A 256 -22.60 1.73 -2.85
C ALA A 256 -21.42 2.71 -2.75
N ARG A 257 -21.69 4.01 -2.57
CA ARG A 257 -20.61 5.01 -2.39
C ARG A 257 -19.87 4.82 -1.07
N ALA A 258 -20.58 4.39 0.00
CA ALA A 258 -19.93 4.08 1.27
C ALA A 258 -18.85 3.00 1.12
N GLN A 259 -19.15 1.90 0.41
CA GLN A 259 -18.18 0.83 0.16
C GLN A 259 -16.95 1.32 -0.60
N VAL A 260 -17.09 2.23 -1.58
CA VAL A 260 -15.94 2.82 -2.29
C VAL A 260 -14.95 3.47 -1.32
N TYR A 261 -15.42 4.24 -0.34
CA TYR A 261 -14.54 4.82 0.68
C TYR A 261 -13.89 3.78 1.58
N LEU A 262 -14.61 2.73 1.97
CA LEU A 262 -14.06 1.66 2.80
C LEU A 262 -12.92 0.91 2.09
N THR A 263 -13.02 0.72 0.76
CA THR A 263 -11.94 0.07 -0.03
C THR A 263 -10.65 0.89 -0.11
N GLN A 264 -10.69 2.19 0.20
CA GLN A 264 -9.48 3.03 0.23
C GLN A 264 -8.65 2.81 1.50
N ILE A 265 -9.23 2.22 2.55
CA ILE A 265 -8.56 2.04 3.85
C ILE A 265 -7.55 0.88 3.73
N PRO A 266 -6.24 1.14 3.87
CA PRO A 266 -5.22 0.10 3.72
C PRO A 266 -5.26 -0.91 4.87
N GLU A 267 -4.82 -2.15 4.63
CA GLU A 267 -4.86 -3.21 5.64
C GLU A 267 -3.94 -2.97 6.84
N SER A 268 -2.91 -2.14 6.66
CA SER A 268 -1.89 -1.86 7.66
C SER A 268 -2.33 -0.90 8.77
N VAL A 269 -3.48 -0.23 8.64
CA VAL A 269 -3.95 0.75 9.64
C VAL A 269 -4.98 0.16 10.59
N SER A 270 -5.08 0.73 11.80
CA SER A 270 -5.97 0.24 12.84
C SER A 270 -7.46 0.30 12.46
N ALA A 271 -7.85 1.23 11.60
CA ALA A 271 -9.23 1.39 11.11
C ALA A 271 -9.70 0.26 10.18
N TYR A 272 -8.80 -0.58 9.65
CA TYR A 272 -9.13 -1.59 8.64
C TYR A 272 -10.10 -2.67 9.15
N SER A 273 -9.95 -3.12 10.40
CA SER A 273 -10.84 -4.14 11.00
C SER A 273 -12.30 -3.66 11.05
N THR A 274 -12.50 -2.41 11.46
CA THR A 274 -13.80 -1.74 11.43
C THR A 274 -14.31 -1.59 10.01
N ALA A 275 -13.45 -1.15 9.08
CA ALA A 275 -13.82 -0.99 7.68
C ALA A 275 -14.29 -2.30 7.04
N ARG A 276 -13.58 -3.41 7.26
CA ARG A 276 -13.95 -4.75 6.76
C ARG A 276 -15.30 -5.22 7.29
N THR A 277 -15.56 -4.96 8.58
CA THR A 277 -16.86 -5.27 9.20
C THR A 277 -17.97 -4.45 8.53
N LYS A 278 -17.75 -3.15 8.32
CA LYS A 278 -18.69 -2.25 7.66
C LYS A 278 -18.92 -2.59 6.19
N MET A 279 -17.90 -3.05 5.47
CA MET A 279 -18.07 -3.51 4.08
C MET A 279 -19.06 -4.67 3.99
N THR A 280 -18.94 -5.65 4.89
CA THR A 280 -19.85 -6.79 4.94
C THR A 280 -21.28 -6.35 5.32
N GLU A 281 -21.40 -5.51 6.34
CA GLU A 281 -22.68 -4.94 6.77
C GLU A 281 -23.38 -4.18 5.64
N TYR A 282 -22.63 -3.32 4.92
CA TYR A 282 -23.18 -2.48 3.86
C TYR A 282 -23.52 -3.27 2.61
N ALA A 283 -22.76 -4.32 2.28
CA ALA A 283 -23.10 -5.25 1.21
C ALA A 283 -24.44 -5.95 1.48
N GLN A 284 -24.65 -6.45 2.70
CA GLN A 284 -25.92 -7.09 3.10
C GLN A 284 -27.12 -6.12 3.05
N LYS A 285 -26.93 -4.88 3.52
CA LYS A 285 -27.96 -3.83 3.46
C LYS A 285 -28.31 -3.46 2.03
N GLN A 286 -27.31 -3.33 1.17
CA GLN A 286 -27.49 -3.06 -0.26
C GLN A 286 -28.26 -4.19 -0.95
N GLU A 287 -27.94 -5.45 -0.64
CA GLU A 287 -28.66 -6.61 -1.17
C GLU A 287 -30.12 -6.64 -0.70
N THR A 288 -30.37 -6.37 0.58
CA THR A 288 -31.73 -6.28 1.13
C THR A 288 -32.56 -5.19 0.43
N GLN A 289 -31.96 -4.02 0.22
CA GLN A 289 -32.59 -2.90 -0.49
C GLN A 289 -32.90 -3.25 -1.95
N ALA A 290 -31.96 -3.89 -2.64
CA ALA A 290 -32.14 -4.35 -4.01
C ALA A 290 -33.30 -5.36 -4.14
N ASN A 291 -33.39 -6.33 -3.21
CA ASN A 291 -34.48 -7.30 -3.16
C ASN A 291 -35.83 -6.63 -2.85
N SER A 292 -35.87 -5.61 -1.99
CA SER A 292 -37.07 -4.82 -1.72
C SER A 292 -37.56 -4.09 -2.99
N TRP A 293 -36.65 -3.50 -3.77
CA TRP A 293 -37.01 -2.86 -5.05
C TRP A 293 -37.50 -3.86 -6.09
N LEU A 294 -36.89 -5.04 -6.18
CA LEU A 294 -37.38 -6.13 -7.05
C LEU A 294 -38.81 -6.55 -6.67
N GLY A 295 -39.09 -6.71 -5.38
CA GLY A 295 -40.42 -7.03 -4.88
C GLY A 295 -41.46 -5.95 -5.22
N GLN A 296 -41.14 -4.68 -4.96
CA GLN A 296 -42.01 -3.54 -5.28
C GLN A 296 -42.27 -3.42 -6.79
N ALA A 297 -41.24 -3.62 -7.62
CA ALA A 297 -41.40 -3.62 -9.07
C ALA A 297 -42.34 -4.75 -9.54
N SER A 298 -42.20 -5.95 -8.95
CA SER A 298 -43.05 -7.09 -9.30
C SER A 298 -44.53 -6.85 -8.95
N MET A 299 -44.79 -6.26 -7.79
CA MET A 299 -46.14 -5.85 -7.37
C MET A 299 -46.73 -4.81 -8.34
N LEU A 300 -46.00 -3.74 -8.64
CA LEU A 300 -46.44 -2.70 -9.58
C LEU A 300 -46.71 -3.25 -10.99
N ALA A 301 -45.88 -4.18 -11.46
CA ALA A 301 -46.11 -4.83 -12.76
C ALA A 301 -47.36 -5.71 -12.76
N SER A 302 -47.68 -6.38 -11.64
CA SER A 302 -48.91 -7.18 -11.51
C SER A 302 -50.18 -6.32 -11.56
N GLU A 303 -50.09 -5.05 -11.18
CA GLU A 303 -51.16 -4.05 -11.32
C GLU A 303 -51.23 -3.44 -12.73
N GLY A 304 -50.36 -3.88 -13.65
CA GLY A 304 -50.21 -3.30 -15.00
C GLY A 304 -49.44 -1.98 -15.04
N ASN A 305 -48.87 -1.53 -13.93
CA ASN A 305 -48.09 -0.28 -13.85
C ASN A 305 -46.60 -0.51 -14.20
N PHE A 306 -46.35 -0.90 -15.45
CA PHE A 306 -45.02 -1.25 -15.94
C PHE A 306 -44.01 -0.09 -15.89
N SER A 307 -44.45 1.15 -16.11
CA SER A 307 -43.56 2.32 -16.05
C SER A 307 -42.96 2.51 -14.66
N SER A 308 -43.78 2.42 -13.61
CA SER A 308 -43.30 2.53 -12.24
C SER A 308 -42.46 1.32 -11.85
N ALA A 309 -42.86 0.11 -12.27
CA ALA A 309 -42.08 -1.10 -12.03
C ALA A 309 -40.64 -0.97 -12.59
N ILE A 310 -40.49 -0.54 -13.84
CA ILE A 310 -39.18 -0.30 -14.48
C ILE A 310 -38.37 0.75 -13.72
N ALA A 311 -39.01 1.82 -13.23
CA ALA A 311 -38.34 2.86 -12.45
C ALA A 311 -37.74 2.31 -11.14
N TYR A 312 -38.40 1.36 -10.48
CA TYR A 312 -37.85 0.66 -9.31
C TYR A 312 -36.69 -0.27 -9.67
N LEU A 313 -36.82 -1.05 -10.75
CA LEU A 313 -35.75 -1.94 -11.21
C LEU A 313 -34.47 -1.18 -11.56
N ASN A 314 -34.60 0.02 -12.12
CA ASN A 314 -33.45 0.89 -12.42
C ASN A 314 -32.71 1.40 -11.18
N ARG A 315 -33.28 1.27 -9.97
CA ARG A 315 -32.58 1.62 -8.71
C ARG A 315 -31.66 0.50 -8.25
N VAL A 316 -31.87 -0.74 -8.70
CA VAL A 316 -31.07 -1.89 -8.28
C VAL A 316 -29.59 -1.65 -8.61
N PRO A 317 -28.68 -1.65 -7.62
CA PRO A 317 -27.31 -1.25 -7.86
C PRO A 317 -26.55 -2.31 -8.66
N LEU A 318 -25.63 -1.86 -9.52
CA LEU A 318 -24.70 -2.74 -10.22
C LEU A 318 -23.87 -3.55 -9.22
N GLY A 319 -23.63 -4.83 -9.53
CA GLY A 319 -22.81 -5.73 -8.71
C GLY A 319 -23.58 -6.46 -7.61
N THR A 320 -24.86 -6.13 -7.38
CA THR A 320 -25.73 -6.96 -6.53
C THR A 320 -26.21 -8.21 -7.28
N PRO A 321 -26.44 -9.35 -6.60
CA PRO A 321 -27.05 -10.53 -7.24
C PRO A 321 -28.39 -10.23 -7.92
N ALA A 322 -29.17 -9.31 -7.34
CA ALA A 322 -30.45 -8.82 -7.84
C ALA A 322 -30.38 -8.09 -9.20
N TYR A 323 -29.21 -7.57 -9.59
CA TYR A 323 -29.06 -6.73 -10.78
C TYR A 323 -29.36 -7.46 -12.08
N THR A 324 -28.93 -8.72 -12.21
CA THR A 324 -29.19 -9.54 -13.39
C THR A 324 -30.69 -9.76 -13.57
N THR A 325 -31.37 -10.17 -12.51
CA THR A 325 -32.84 -10.32 -12.49
C THR A 325 -33.54 -9.00 -12.82
N ALA A 326 -33.04 -7.88 -12.29
CA ALA A 326 -33.62 -6.57 -12.58
C ALA A 326 -33.53 -6.22 -14.07
N LYS A 327 -32.39 -6.48 -14.72
CA LYS A 327 -32.22 -6.27 -16.16
C LYS A 327 -33.18 -7.11 -17.00
N GLU A 328 -33.32 -8.39 -16.67
CA GLU A 328 -34.26 -9.28 -17.36
C GLU A 328 -35.71 -8.78 -17.23
N LYS A 329 -36.10 -8.39 -16.01
CA LYS A 329 -37.44 -7.85 -15.74
C LYS A 329 -37.71 -6.51 -16.42
N ILE A 330 -36.70 -5.65 -16.55
CA ILE A 330 -36.83 -4.39 -17.32
C ILE A 330 -37.20 -4.70 -18.77
N ALA A 331 -36.51 -5.64 -19.41
CA ALA A 331 -36.80 -6.03 -20.80
C ALA A 331 -38.21 -6.63 -20.94
N GLU A 332 -38.59 -7.53 -20.02
CA GLU A 332 -39.91 -8.16 -19.97
C GLU A 332 -41.03 -7.11 -19.83
N TYR A 333 -40.93 -6.23 -18.83
CA TYR A 333 -41.94 -5.22 -18.56
C TYR A 333 -42.03 -4.16 -19.66
N SER A 334 -40.91 -3.82 -20.30
CA SER A 334 -40.91 -2.91 -21.46
C SER A 334 -41.73 -3.50 -22.62
N GLN A 335 -41.60 -4.80 -22.89
CA GLN A 335 -42.39 -5.47 -23.92
C GLN A 335 -43.88 -5.52 -23.57
N GLN A 336 -44.21 -5.84 -22.31
CA GLN A 336 -45.60 -5.89 -21.85
C GLN A 336 -46.26 -4.50 -21.93
N GLN A 337 -45.52 -3.45 -21.57
CA GLN A 337 -46.00 -2.07 -21.68
C GLN A 337 -46.36 -1.70 -23.13
N GLN A 338 -45.53 -2.06 -24.10
CA GLN A 338 -45.79 -1.81 -25.52
C GLN A 338 -47.06 -2.54 -26.00
N ARG A 339 -47.24 -3.81 -25.60
CA ARG A 339 -48.46 -4.58 -25.92
C ARG A 339 -49.71 -3.94 -25.33
N PHE A 340 -49.65 -3.51 -24.07
CA PHE A 340 -50.77 -2.81 -23.43
C PHE A 340 -51.11 -1.49 -24.13
N GLN A 341 -50.12 -0.74 -24.60
CA GLN A 341 -50.35 0.48 -25.36
C GLN A 341 -50.99 0.20 -26.73
N ALA A 342 -50.58 -0.87 -27.41
CA ALA A 342 -51.16 -1.26 -28.69
C ALA A 342 -52.62 -1.76 -28.58
N LEU A 343 -53.00 -2.31 -27.43
CA LEU A 343 -54.35 -2.80 -27.16
C LEU A 343 -55.32 -1.71 -26.70
N LYS A 344 -54.86 -0.51 -26.35
CA LYS A 344 -55.77 0.60 -26.03
C LYS A 344 -56.50 0.97 -27.33
N PRO A 345 -57.81 0.69 -27.46
CA PRO A 345 -58.54 1.03 -28.67
C PRO A 345 -58.43 2.54 -28.87
N THR A 346 -58.09 2.97 -30.07
CA THR A 346 -58.19 4.37 -30.48
C THR A 346 -59.66 4.78 -30.30
N GLN A 347 -59.97 5.47 -29.21
CA GLN A 347 -61.32 5.98 -28.90
C GLN A 347 -61.86 6.99 -29.93
N GLY A 348 -61.21 7.14 -31.09
CA GLY A 348 -61.59 8.03 -32.18
C GLY A 348 -62.60 7.44 -33.18
N ASP A 349 -62.79 6.11 -33.24
CA ASP A 349 -63.57 5.49 -34.33
C ASP A 349 -65.04 5.15 -33.99
N LEU A 350 -65.58 5.61 -32.85
CA LEU A 350 -66.98 5.34 -32.43
C LEU A 350 -67.92 6.56 -32.51
N ASN A 351 -67.51 7.66 -33.15
CA ASN A 351 -68.32 8.88 -33.30
C ASN A 351 -68.63 9.26 -34.77
N SER A 352 -68.60 8.31 -35.71
CA SER A 352 -68.95 8.54 -37.13
C SER A 352 -70.25 7.88 -37.54
#